data_AF-A0A245ZH86-F1
#
_entry.id   AF-A0A245ZH86-F1
#
_cell.length_a   1.000
_cell.length_b   1.000
_cell.length_c   1.000
_cell.angle_alpha   90.00
_cell.angle_beta   90.00
_cell.angle_gamma   90.00
#
_symmetry.space_group_name_H-M   'P 1'
#
loop_
_entity.id
_entity.type
_entity.pdbx_description
1 polymer ?
#
loop_
_entity_poly.entity_id
_entity_poly.type
_entity_poly.pdbx_seq_one_letter_code
_entity_poly.pdbx_strand_id
1 'polypeptide(L)' 'MIPFSGLTLQVAAAAAGASPLPAAERICRKIEITGSLVRKERVCKTKAEWRRVEEQGNRQGRAILEQSAGRPLVDIM' A
#
# COMPACT_ATOMS: atom_id res chain seq x y z
N MET A 1 39.33 -22.83 -16.87
CA MET A 1 39.37 -22.51 -15.43
C MET A 1 39.55 -21.01 -15.27
N ILE A 2 38.46 -20.27 -15.07
CA ILE A 2 38.44 -18.82 -14.79
C ILE A 2 37.70 -18.68 -13.45
N PRO A 3 38.33 -18.18 -12.37
CA PRO A 3 37.65 -18.04 -11.09
C PRO A 3 36.70 -16.84 -11.17
N PHE A 4 35.39 -17.08 -11.06
CA PHE A 4 34.37 -16.06 -10.88
C PHE A 4 34.56 -15.40 -9.50
N SER A 5 35.46 -14.41 -9.43
CA SER A 5 35.58 -13.50 -8.31
C SER A 5 34.27 -12.74 -8.14
N GLY A 6 33.56 -13.06 -7.06
CA GLY A 6 32.30 -12.46 -6.68
C GLY A 6 32.44 -10.98 -6.33
N LEU A 7 31.67 -10.15 -7.02
CA LEU A 7 31.45 -8.75 -6.65
C LEU A 7 30.14 -8.69 -5.86
N THR A 8 30.22 -8.67 -4.52
CA THR A 8 29.04 -8.42 -3.69
C THR A 8 28.77 -6.92 -3.61
N LEU A 9 27.73 -6.48 -4.31
CA LEU A 9 27.18 -5.13 -4.20
C LEU A 9 26.49 -4.97 -2.84
N GLN A 10 27.11 -4.23 -1.92
CA GLN A 10 26.48 -3.85 -0.64
C GLN A 10 25.75 -2.52 -0.79
N VAL A 11 24.43 -2.54 -0.65
CA VAL A 11 23.59 -1.34 -0.48
C VAL A 11 23.42 -1.09 1.01
N ALA A 12 24.00 0.01 1.51
CA ALA A 12 23.77 0.52 2.85
C ALA A 12 22.61 1.53 2.82
N ALA A 13 21.46 1.14 3.38
CA ALA A 13 20.32 2.03 3.58
C ALA A 13 20.47 2.75 4.94
N ALA A 14 20.96 3.99 4.92
CA ALA A 14 20.96 4.87 6.08
C ALA A 14 19.56 5.50 6.24
N ALA A 15 18.76 4.98 7.18
CA ALA A 15 17.56 5.67 7.63
C ALA A 15 17.94 6.67 8.74
N ALA A 16 18.05 7.94 8.34
CA ALA A 16 18.26 9.07 9.23
C ALA A 16 17.14 9.16 10.28
N GLY A 17 17.54 9.40 11.53
CA GLY A 17 16.64 9.53 12.67
C GLY A 17 15.61 10.62 12.46
N ALA A 18 14.34 10.23 12.53
CA ALA A 18 13.23 11.17 12.61
C ALA A 18 13.15 11.73 14.04
N SER A 19 13.41 13.03 14.19
CA SER A 19 13.14 13.80 15.40
C SER A 19 11.63 13.84 15.67
N PRO A 20 11.15 13.77 16.94
CA PRO A 20 9.73 13.65 17.22
C PRO A 20 9.03 15.00 17.01
N LEU A 21 8.41 15.16 15.84
CA LEU A 21 7.29 16.11 15.71
C LEU A 21 6.22 15.73 16.74
N PRO A 22 5.44 16.70 17.28
CA PRO A 22 4.38 16.42 18.25
C PRO A 22 3.56 15.26 17.73
N ALA A 23 3.51 14.18 18.52
CA ALA A 23 3.06 12.86 18.08
C ALA A 23 1.74 13.01 17.30
N ALA A 24 1.84 12.97 15.97
CA ALA A 24 0.71 13.22 15.11
C ALA A 24 -0.38 12.22 15.51
N GLU A 25 -1.55 12.72 15.89
CA GLU A 25 -2.61 11.91 16.47
C GLU A 25 -2.88 10.69 15.58
N ARG A 26 -2.59 9.51 16.13
CA ARG A 26 -2.68 8.25 15.40
C ARG A 26 -4.08 7.70 15.56
N ILE A 27 -4.76 7.56 14.44
CA ILE A 27 -6.10 6.99 14.37
C ILE A 27 -5.93 5.50 14.09
N CYS A 28 -6.44 4.66 14.98
CA CYS A 28 -6.46 3.21 14.80
C CYS A 28 -7.82 2.78 14.24
N ARG A 29 -7.82 2.07 13.11
CA ARG A 29 -9.01 1.48 12.52
C ARG A 29 -8.86 -0.05 12.53
N LYS A 30 -9.96 -0.77 12.81
CA LYS A 30 -10.02 -2.23 12.65
C LYS A 30 -10.32 -2.53 11.18
N ILE A 31 -9.46 -3.29 10.52
CA ILE A 31 -9.69 -3.72 9.14
C ILE A 31 -10.03 -5.21 9.17
N GLU A 32 -11.22 -5.52 8.66
CA GLU A 32 -11.67 -6.89 8.49
C GLU A 32 -11.18 -7.38 7.12
N ILE A 33 -10.15 -8.22 7.13
CA ILE A 33 -9.64 -8.84 5.90
C ILE A 33 -10.58 -9.99 5.54
N THR A 34 -11.16 -9.94 4.35
CA THR A 34 -12.05 -10.99 3.84
C THR A 34 -11.24 -12.27 3.54
N GLY A 35 -11.58 -13.41 4.15
CA GLY A 35 -10.90 -14.70 3.91
C GLY A 35 -11.33 -15.81 4.88
N SER A 36 -10.90 -17.06 4.70
CA SER A 36 -11.27 -18.18 5.58
C SER A 36 -10.47 -18.24 6.90
N LEU A 37 -9.41 -17.45 7.02
CA LEU A 37 -8.55 -17.34 8.20
C LEU A 37 -8.51 -15.88 8.72
N VAL A 38 -9.68 -15.27 8.93
CA VAL A 38 -9.80 -13.84 9.25
C VAL A 38 -9.12 -13.52 10.58
N ARG A 39 -7.88 -13.01 10.51
CA ARG A 39 -7.26 -12.27 11.61
C ARG A 39 -7.74 -10.84 11.50
N LYS A 40 -8.42 -10.35 12.54
CA LYS A 40 -8.80 -8.93 12.62
C LYS A 40 -7.54 -8.12 12.91
N GLU A 41 -7.03 -7.40 11.91
CA GLU A 41 -5.85 -6.57 12.06
C GLU A 41 -6.27 -5.14 12.44
N ARG A 42 -5.59 -4.57 13.45
CA ARG A 42 -5.73 -3.16 13.82
C ARG A 42 -4.62 -2.37 13.16
N VAL A 43 -4.99 -1.46 12.29
CA VAL A 43 -4.03 -0.59 11.59
C VAL A 43 -4.10 0.80 12.21
N CYS A 44 -2.98 1.25 12.77
CA CYS A 44 -2.84 2.59 13.35
C CYS A 44 -1.98 3.46 12.43
N LYS A 45 -2.56 4.54 11.91
CA LYS A 45 -1.91 5.50 11.02
C LYS A 45 -2.21 6.92 11.48
N THR A 46 -1.39 7.88 11.07
CA THR A 46 -1.65 9.30 11.31
C THR A 46 -2.86 9.77 10.50
N LYS A 47 -3.48 10.88 10.90
CA LYS A 47 -4.58 11.49 10.13
C LYS A 47 -4.20 11.81 8.68
N ALA A 48 -2.98 12.27 8.45
CA ALA A 48 -2.47 12.57 7.10
C ALA A 48 -2.34 11.31 6.24
N GLU A 49 -1.88 10.21 6.82
CA GLU A 49 -1.79 8.93 6.13
C GLU A 49 -3.16 8.36 5.78
N TRP A 50 -4.14 8.44 6.69
CA TRP A 50 -5.51 8.00 6.39
C TRP A 50 -6.13 8.76 5.22
N ARG A 51 -5.92 10.08 5.17
CA ARG A 51 -6.40 10.90 4.06
C ARG A 51 -5.81 10.46 2.72
N ARG A 52 -4.51 10.13 2.68
CA ARG A 52 -3.85 9.62 1.47
C ARG A 52 -4.44 8.28 1.03
N VAL A 53 -4.73 7.38 1.98
CA VAL A 53 -5.36 6.08 1.70
C VAL A 53 -6.76 6.27 1.11
N GLU A 54 -7.56 7.19 1.67
CA GLU A 54 -8.91 7.50 1.18
C GLU A 54 -8.88 8.10 -0.23
N GLU A 55 -8.00 9.08 -0.48
CA GLU A 55 -7.82 9.68 -1.80
C GLU A 55 -7.36 8.66 -2.84
N GLN A 56 -6.41 7.79 -2.47
CA GLN A 56 -5.94 6.71 -3.34
C GLN A 56 -7.05 5.70 -3.65
N GLY A 57 -7.80 5.27 -2.64
CA GLY A 57 -8.92 4.33 -2.80
C GLY A 57 -9.99 4.89 -3.74
N ASN A 58 -10.35 6.16 -3.58
CA ASN A 58 -11.31 6.82 -4.47
C ASN A 58 -10.79 6.90 -5.92
N ARG A 59 -9.53 7.29 -6.13
CA ARG A 59 -8.93 7.30 -7.48
C ARG A 59 -8.94 5.91 -8.13
N GLN A 60 -8.58 4.87 -7.37
CA GLN A 60 -8.61 3.49 -7.86
C GLN A 60 -10.03 3.04 -8.21
N GLY A 61 -11.01 3.33 -7.35
CA GLY A 61 -12.41 3.04 -7.62
C GLY A 61 -12.90 3.70 -8.91
N ARG A 62 -12.57 4.97 -9.12
CA ARG A 62 -12.89 5.68 -10.36
C ARG A 62 -12.25 5.05 -11.59
N ALA A 63 -10.98 4.65 -11.51
CA ALA A 63 -10.28 4.01 -12.62
C ALA A 63 -10.92 2.66 -13.00
N ILE A 64 -11.37 1.87 -12.02
CA ILE A 64 -12.09 0.60 -12.26
C ILE A 64 -13.41 0.86 -12.99
N LEU A 65 -14.17 1.86 -12.54
CA LEU A 65 -15.43 2.25 -13.17
C LEU A 65 -15.21 2.73 -14.60
N GLU A 66 -14.20 3.58 -14.83
CA GLU A 66 -13.85 4.07 -16.17
C GLU A 66 -13.42 2.95 -17.12
N GLN A 67 -12.60 2.01 -16.63
CA GLN A 67 -12.21 0.82 -17.41
C GLN A 67 -13.41 -0.07 -17.75
N SER A 68 -14.40 -0.15 -16.85
CA SER A 68 -15.61 -0.95 -17.04
C SER A 68 -16.66 -0.24 -17.90
N ALA A 69 -16.73 1.10 -17.84
CA ALA A 69 -17.69 1.91 -18.58
C ALA A 69 -17.47 1.87 -20.11
N GLY A 70 -16.29 1.47 -20.57
CA GLY A 70 -15.94 1.36 -21.98
C GLY A 70 -15.98 -0.06 -22.57
N ARG A 71 -16.28 -1.11 -21.78
CA ARG A 71 -16.39 -2.48 -22.31
C ARG A 71 -17.83 -2.74 -22.78
N PRO A 72 -18.11 -2.81 -24.09
CA PRO A 72 -19.43 -3.24 -24.53
C PRO A 72 -19.66 -4.69 -24.10
N LEU A 73 -20.86 -5.00 -23.59
CA LEU A 73 -21.30 -6.35 -23.16
C LEU A 73 -21.39 -7.38 -24.31
N VAL A 74 -20.81 -7.08 -25.47
CA VAL A 74 -20.93 -7.87 -26.71
C VAL A 74 -19.89 -9.00 -26.81
N ASP A 75 -18.91 -9.06 -25.92
CA ASP A 75 -17.84 -10.09 -25.90
C ASP A 75 -18.15 -11.28 -24.95
N ILE A 76 -19.41 -11.46 -24.51
CA ILE A 76 -19.84 -12.55 -23.62
C ILE A 76 -20.69 -13.63 -24.35
N MET A 77 -20.84 -13.55 -25.67
CA MET A 77 -21.47 -14.63 -26.47
C MET A 77 -20.44 -15.49 -27.21
#